data_AF-A0A9E5ZE78-F1
#
_entry.id   AF-A0A9E5ZE78-F1
#
_cell.length_a   1.000
_cell.length_b   1.000
_cell.length_c   1.000
_cell.angle_alpha   90.00
_cell.angle_beta   90.00
_cell.angle_gamma   90.00
#
_symmetry.space_group_name_H-M   'P 1'
#
loop_
_entity.id
_entity.type
_entity.pdbx_description
1 polymer ?
#
loop_
_entity_poly.entity_id
_entity_poly.type
_entity_poly.pdbx_seq_one_letter_code
_entity_poly.pdbx_strand_id
1 'polypeptide(L)'
;MKKGILGVLLFAFIYLLWEPNFRLDQSVKINGISLVSPRKAVDSVLFDDVSRTGANYVAIIPYAFTRRNQTNVLFDLSHQWWGERKEGVIQLVQYARDQGMEVMVKPHVWIEGQGWAGDFDLLDELQWKEWEVSYENYILH
;
A
#
# COMPACT_ATOMS: atom_id res chain seq x y z
N MET A 1 58.92 25.13 7.73
CA MET A 1 57.65 25.11 8.50
C MET A 1 56.37 25.35 7.68
N LYS A 2 56.40 25.80 6.42
CA LYS A 2 55.16 26.15 5.66
C LYS A 2 54.51 25.02 4.85
N LYS A 3 55.25 23.95 4.48
CA LYS A 3 54.72 22.85 3.65
C LYS A 3 53.80 21.87 4.42
N GLY A 4 53.98 21.73 5.74
CA GLY A 4 53.14 20.86 6.56
C GLY A 4 51.72 21.40 6.75
N ILE A 5 51.56 22.73 6.82
CA ILE A 5 50.26 23.37 7.03
C ILE A 5 49.35 23.16 5.83
N LEU A 6 49.88 23.24 4.60
CA LEU A 6 49.10 23.03 3.38
C LEU A 6 48.58 21.58 3.27
N GLY A 7 49.40 20.60 3.68
CA GLY A 7 48.98 19.20 3.72
C GLY A 7 47.86 18.94 4.72
N VAL A 8 47.94 19.55 5.91
CA VAL A 8 46.89 19.44 6.94
C VAL A 8 45.59 20.11 6.48
N LEU A 9 45.66 21.28 5.84
CA LEU A 9 44.49 21.96 5.30
C LEU A 9 43.84 21.19 4.15
N LEU A 10 44.64 20.56 3.28
CA LEU A 10 44.14 19.72 2.20
C LEU A 10 43.47 18.45 2.74
N PHE A 11 44.06 17.83 3.77
CA PHE A 11 43.48 16.66 4.41
C PHE A 11 42.18 17.00 5.15
N ALA A 12 42.13 18.14 5.85
CA ALA A 12 40.91 18.64 6.49
C ALA A 12 39.82 18.98 5.45
N PHE A 13 40.19 19.53 4.29
CA PHE A 13 39.26 19.82 3.21
C PHE A 13 38.70 18.54 2.57
N ILE A 14 39.54 17.52 2.34
CA ILE A 14 39.09 16.21 1.87
C ILE A 14 38.20 15.52 2.91
N TYR A 15 38.50 15.68 4.20
CA TYR A 15 37.68 15.14 5.28
C TYR A 15 36.32 15.86 5.38
N LEU A 16 36.27 17.18 5.14
CA LEU A 16 35.03 17.97 5.05
C LEU A 16 34.21 17.66 3.79
N LEU A 17 34.86 17.22 2.70
CA LEU A 17 34.18 16.71 1.50
C LEU A 17 33.75 15.25 1.67
N TRP A 18 34.38 14.52 2.60
CA TRP A 18 33.95 13.23 3.09
C TRP A 18 32.98 13.43 4.25
N GLU A 19 31.87 14.11 4.00
CA GLU A 19 30.69 13.86 4.81
C GLU A 19 30.18 12.48 4.38
N PRO A 20 30.31 11.41 5.20
CA PRO A 20 29.49 10.25 4.96
C PRO A 20 28.05 10.79 4.99
N ASN A 21 27.31 10.61 3.90
CA ASN A 21 25.88 10.90 3.87
C ASN A 21 25.16 9.90 4.79
N PHE A 22 25.48 9.94 6.09
CA PHE A 22 24.69 9.37 7.15
C PHE A 22 23.50 10.30 7.32
N ARG A 23 22.61 10.25 6.32
CA ARG A 23 21.23 10.61 6.55
C ARG A 23 20.77 9.62 7.61
N LEU A 24 20.67 10.07 8.87
CA LEU A 24 19.65 9.53 9.75
C LEU A 24 18.39 9.52 8.90
N ASP A 25 17.89 8.33 8.57
CA ASP A 25 16.62 8.17 7.90
C ASP A 25 15.59 8.78 8.84
N GLN A 26 15.38 10.10 8.72
CA GLN A 26 14.21 10.74 9.29
C GLN A 26 13.08 10.18 8.46
N SER A 27 12.52 9.06 8.93
CA SER A 27 11.39 8.40 8.31
C SER A 27 10.40 9.49 7.94
N VAL A 28 10.21 9.69 6.63
CA VAL A 28 9.34 10.75 6.14
C VAL A 28 7.99 10.58 6.81
N LYS A 29 7.48 11.63 7.47
CA LYS A 29 6.20 11.54 8.17
C LYS A 29 5.12 11.11 7.18
N ILE A 30 4.41 10.03 7.48
CA ILE A 30 3.31 9.54 6.65
C ILE A 30 2.12 10.50 6.80
N ASN A 31 1.78 11.18 5.71
CA ASN A 31 0.53 11.89 5.51
C ASN A 31 -0.31 11.05 4.52
N GLY A 32 -1.00 10.05 5.06
CA GLY A 32 -1.67 9.02 4.28
C GLY A 32 -3.15 9.28 4.05
N ILE A 33 -3.65 8.92 2.86
CA ILE A 33 -5.08 8.83 2.56
C ILE A 33 -5.47 7.38 2.28
N SER A 34 -6.62 6.95 2.81
CA SER A 34 -7.23 5.68 2.45
C SER A 34 -8.27 5.89 1.36
N LEU A 35 -8.09 5.24 0.21
CA LEU A 35 -8.96 5.39 -0.95
C LEU A 35 -9.94 4.23 -1.04
N VAL A 36 -11.24 4.54 -1.13
CA VAL A 36 -12.27 3.57 -1.48
C VAL A 36 -12.13 3.25 -2.96
N SER A 37 -12.05 1.97 -3.31
CA SER A 37 -11.91 1.55 -4.69
C SER A 37 -13.09 2.03 -5.55
N PRO A 38 -12.85 2.58 -6.74
CA PRO A 38 -13.92 3.03 -7.62
C PRO A 38 -14.63 1.84 -8.31
N ARG A 39 -15.95 1.96 -8.46
CA ARG A 39 -16.78 0.94 -9.12
C ARG A 39 -16.47 0.76 -10.61
N LYS A 40 -16.05 1.82 -11.29
CA LYS A 40 -15.70 1.86 -12.72
C LYS A 40 -14.30 2.43 -12.88
N ALA A 41 -13.70 2.21 -14.06
CA ALA A 41 -12.45 2.86 -14.43
C ALA A 41 -12.55 4.38 -14.27
N VAL A 42 -11.50 4.96 -13.70
CA VAL A 42 -11.32 6.39 -13.49
C VAL A 42 -10.08 6.85 -14.25
N ASP A 43 -10.01 8.14 -14.54
CA ASP A 43 -8.79 8.75 -15.06
C ASP A 43 -7.82 9.11 -13.92
N SER A 44 -6.63 9.58 -14.30
CA SER A 44 -5.58 9.97 -13.34
C SER A 44 -5.95 11.20 -12.52
N VAL A 45 -6.99 11.96 -12.89
CA VAL A 45 -7.41 13.20 -12.21
C VAL A 45 -7.77 12.94 -10.75
N LEU A 46 -8.27 11.73 -10.42
CA LEU A 46 -8.51 11.30 -9.05
C LEU A 46 -7.26 11.49 -8.17
N PHE A 47 -6.06 11.21 -8.70
CA PHE A 47 -4.83 11.30 -7.93
C PHE A 47 -4.23 12.71 -7.92
N ASP A 48 -4.57 13.57 -8.88
CA ASP A 48 -4.30 15.01 -8.79
C ASP A 48 -5.03 15.60 -7.55
N ASP A 49 -6.28 15.18 -7.34
CA ASP A 49 -7.08 15.60 -6.18
C ASP A 49 -6.49 15.11 -4.85
N VAL A 50 -6.04 13.85 -4.79
CA VAL A 50 -5.34 13.30 -3.62
C VAL A 50 -4.03 14.07 -3.38
N SER A 51 -3.26 14.37 -4.42
CA SER A 51 -1.99 15.10 -4.32
C SER A 51 -2.17 16.51 -3.73
N ARG A 52 -3.24 17.22 -4.12
CA ARG A 52 -3.57 18.56 -3.58
C ARG A 52 -3.84 18.58 -2.07
N THR A 53 -4.14 17.44 -1.45
CA THR A 53 -4.28 17.34 0.02
C THR A 53 -2.93 17.37 0.76
N GLY A 54 -1.82 17.26 0.03
CA GLY A 54 -0.47 17.11 0.59
C GLY A 54 -0.15 15.68 1.03
N ALA A 55 -0.97 14.69 0.63
CA ALA A 55 -0.72 13.29 0.94
C ALA A 55 0.54 12.79 0.21
N ASN A 56 1.37 12.05 0.93
CA ASN A 56 2.57 11.39 0.39
C ASN A 56 2.44 9.86 0.39
N TYR A 57 1.35 9.33 0.97
CA TYR A 57 1.01 7.91 0.94
C TYR A 57 -0.47 7.74 0.56
N VAL A 58 -0.78 6.65 -0.13
CA VAL A 58 -2.16 6.22 -0.36
C VAL A 58 -2.33 4.73 -0.06
N ALA A 59 -3.42 4.38 0.62
CA ALA A 59 -3.86 3.00 0.78
C ALA A 59 -4.93 2.67 -0.27
N ILE A 60 -4.65 1.67 -1.11
CA ILE A 60 -5.60 1.10 -2.08
C ILE A 60 -6.13 -0.19 -1.49
N ILE A 61 -7.46 -0.28 -1.33
CA ILE A 61 -8.14 -1.34 -0.58
C ILE A 61 -9.03 -2.15 -1.52
N PRO A 62 -8.48 -3.14 -2.24
CA PRO A 62 -9.34 -4.10 -2.92
C PRO A 62 -10.13 -4.89 -1.88
N TYR A 63 -11.42 -5.07 -2.10
CA TYR A 63 -12.25 -5.97 -1.29
C TYR A 63 -12.37 -7.33 -1.96
N ALA A 64 -12.33 -8.40 -1.17
CA ALA A 64 -12.86 -9.71 -1.51
C ALA A 64 -14.15 -9.95 -0.72
N PHE A 65 -14.89 -10.99 -1.07
CA PHE A 65 -16.22 -11.26 -0.52
C PHE A 65 -16.31 -12.69 0.02
N THR A 66 -16.80 -12.82 1.24
CA THR A 66 -17.20 -14.10 1.82
C THR A 66 -18.64 -13.97 2.27
N ARG A 67 -19.46 -14.99 2.07
CA ARG A 67 -20.82 -15.01 2.63
C ARG A 67 -20.79 -15.57 4.05
N ARG A 68 -21.73 -15.12 4.88
CA ARG A 68 -21.92 -15.69 6.22
C ARG A 68 -21.99 -17.22 6.17
N ASN A 69 -21.28 -17.89 7.08
CA ASN A 69 -21.18 -19.36 7.19
C ASN A 69 -20.64 -20.05 5.92
N GLN A 70 -19.80 -19.38 5.12
CA GLN A 70 -19.12 -19.96 3.97
C GLN A 70 -17.62 -19.80 4.11
N THR A 71 -16.85 -20.74 3.58
CA THR A 71 -15.39 -20.76 3.67
C THR A 71 -14.70 -20.12 2.46
N ASN A 72 -15.42 -19.88 1.37
CA ASN A 72 -14.80 -19.29 0.17
C ASN A 72 -14.61 -17.76 0.30
N VAL A 73 -13.43 -17.29 -0.09
CA VAL A 73 -13.09 -15.87 -0.31
C VAL A 73 -13.10 -15.63 -1.81
N LEU A 74 -14.09 -14.87 -2.29
CA LEU A 74 -14.28 -14.56 -3.70
C LEU A 74 -13.63 -13.24 -4.05
N PHE A 75 -12.77 -13.23 -5.06
CA PHE A 75 -12.04 -12.04 -5.51
C PHE A 75 -11.83 -12.07 -7.02
N ASP A 76 -11.45 -10.92 -7.59
CA ASP A 76 -11.17 -10.74 -9.03
C ASP A 76 -12.34 -11.17 -9.94
N LEU A 77 -13.58 -10.99 -9.48
CA LEU A 77 -14.77 -11.41 -10.22
C LEU A 77 -15.11 -10.39 -11.33
N SER A 78 -15.61 -10.87 -12.47
CA SER A 78 -15.97 -10.01 -13.62
C SER A 78 -17.01 -8.91 -13.32
N HIS A 79 -17.83 -9.08 -12.29
CA HIS A 79 -18.88 -8.15 -11.86
C HIS A 79 -18.51 -7.33 -10.60
N GLN A 80 -17.32 -7.55 -10.07
CA GLN A 80 -16.76 -6.79 -8.95
C GLN A 80 -16.44 -5.36 -9.37
N TRP A 81 -16.32 -4.45 -8.41
CA TRP A 81 -15.91 -3.08 -8.71
C TRP A 81 -14.54 -3.09 -9.38
N TRP A 82 -14.41 -2.29 -10.44
CA TRP A 82 -13.18 -2.27 -11.23
C TRP A 82 -11.94 -2.04 -10.38
N GLY A 83 -11.96 -1.09 -9.44
CA GLY A 83 -10.83 -0.76 -8.58
C GLY A 83 -10.50 -1.80 -7.50
N GLU A 84 -11.30 -2.86 -7.38
CA GLU A 84 -11.01 -3.98 -6.47
C GLU A 84 -10.42 -5.19 -7.22
N ARG A 85 -10.54 -5.22 -8.54
CA ARG A 85 -9.93 -6.25 -9.40
C ARG A 85 -8.48 -5.94 -9.68
N LYS A 86 -7.72 -6.96 -10.07
CA LYS A 86 -6.27 -6.87 -10.27
C LYS A 86 -5.87 -5.72 -11.19
N GLU A 87 -6.53 -5.58 -12.33
CA GLU A 87 -6.20 -4.54 -13.30
C GLU A 87 -6.51 -3.14 -12.79
N GLY A 88 -7.59 -2.96 -12.03
CA GLY A 88 -7.93 -1.67 -11.44
C GLY A 88 -6.96 -1.29 -10.34
N VAL A 89 -6.58 -2.23 -9.47
CA VAL A 89 -5.56 -2.01 -8.44
C VAL A 89 -4.23 -1.60 -9.09
N ILE A 90 -3.76 -2.32 -10.11
CA ILE A 90 -2.52 -1.97 -10.82
C ILE A 90 -2.58 -0.55 -11.39
N GLN A 91 -3.70 -0.17 -12.02
CA GLN A 91 -3.85 1.16 -12.60
C GLN A 91 -3.90 2.27 -11.53
N LEU A 92 -4.58 2.04 -10.40
CA LEU A 92 -4.60 2.98 -9.27
C LEU A 92 -3.21 3.13 -8.63
N VAL A 93 -2.46 2.02 -8.50
CA VAL A 93 -1.06 2.07 -8.02
C VAL A 93 -0.23 2.93 -8.96
N GLN A 94 -0.35 2.74 -10.28
CA GLN A 94 0.39 3.53 -11.27
C GLN A 94 0.08 5.03 -11.13
N TYR A 95 -1.21 5.40 -11.06
CA TYR A 95 -1.60 6.80 -10.88
C TYR A 95 -1.07 7.44 -9.60
N ALA A 96 -1.04 6.70 -8.50
CA ALA A 96 -0.43 7.17 -7.26
C ALA A 96 1.09 7.41 -7.41
N ARG A 97 1.78 6.46 -8.05
CA ARG A 97 3.22 6.53 -8.29
C ARG A 97 3.59 7.67 -9.24
N ASP A 98 2.76 7.96 -10.24
CA ASP A 98 2.95 9.10 -11.15
C ASP A 98 2.87 10.45 -10.42
N GLN A 99 2.15 10.52 -9.29
CA GLN A 99 2.12 11.68 -8.39
C GLN A 99 3.26 11.70 -7.36
N GLY A 100 4.17 10.73 -7.39
CA GLY A 100 5.27 10.59 -6.43
C GLY A 100 4.87 10.10 -5.05
N MET A 101 3.68 9.48 -4.91
CA MET A 101 3.22 8.91 -3.64
C MET A 101 3.78 7.51 -3.40
N GLU A 102 3.95 7.17 -2.13
CA GLU A 102 4.11 5.80 -1.69
C GLU A 102 2.74 5.09 -1.59
N VAL A 103 2.74 3.78 -1.80
CA VAL A 103 1.49 3.02 -1.92
C VAL A 103 1.47 1.85 -0.95
N MET A 104 0.39 1.74 -0.19
CA MET A 104 0.01 0.55 0.57
C MET A 104 -1.14 -0.15 -0.15
N VAL A 105 -0.94 -1.38 -0.61
CA VAL A 105 -2.05 -2.24 -1.00
C VAL A 105 -2.54 -2.96 0.26
N LYS A 106 -3.82 -2.81 0.58
CA LYS A 106 -4.43 -3.40 1.78
C LYS A 106 -5.63 -4.25 1.36
N PRO A 107 -5.42 -5.53 0.99
CA PRO A 107 -6.51 -6.46 0.73
C PRO A 107 -7.43 -6.56 1.95
N HIS A 108 -8.74 -6.56 1.72
CA HIS A 108 -9.75 -6.58 2.78
C HIS A 108 -10.89 -7.52 2.39
N VAL A 109 -11.64 -8.03 3.37
CA VAL A 109 -12.77 -8.93 3.12
C VAL A 109 -14.05 -8.30 3.64
N TRP A 110 -15.09 -8.32 2.81
CA TRP A 110 -16.45 -7.99 3.17
C TRP A 110 -17.23 -9.29 3.42
N ILE A 111 -17.87 -9.40 4.59
CA ILE A 111 -18.70 -10.56 4.92
C ILE A 111 -20.16 -10.27 4.55
N GLU A 112 -20.60 -10.77 3.39
CA GLU A 112 -21.96 -10.62 2.89
C GLU A 112 -22.99 -11.23 3.85
N GLY A 113 -24.06 -10.47 4.12
CA GLY A 113 -25.13 -10.90 5.03
C GLY A 113 -24.73 -10.85 6.51
N GLN A 114 -23.58 -10.26 6.82
CA GLN A 114 -23.09 -9.99 8.16
C GLN A 114 -22.75 -8.50 8.33
N GLY A 115 -22.69 -8.03 9.58
CA GLY A 115 -22.25 -6.68 9.93
C GLY A 115 -20.73 -6.58 9.97
N TRP A 116 -20.18 -6.37 11.15
CA TRP A 116 -18.74 -6.24 11.33
C TRP A 116 -18.00 -7.55 10.99
N ALA A 117 -16.96 -7.46 10.16
CA ALA A 117 -16.16 -8.61 9.77
C ALA A 117 -15.41 -9.26 10.95
N GLY A 118 -15.15 -8.51 12.03
CA GLY A 118 -14.53 -9.06 13.24
C GLY A 118 -15.42 -10.02 14.03
N ASP A 119 -16.73 -10.03 13.76
CA ASP A 119 -17.67 -11.02 14.31
C ASP A 119 -17.76 -12.27 13.42
N PHE A 120 -17.00 -12.36 12.33
CA PHE A 120 -17.05 -13.51 11.43
C PHE A 120 -16.55 -14.75 12.16
N ASP A 121 -17.38 -15.78 12.14
CA ASP A 121 -17.09 -17.04 12.81
C ASP A 121 -17.58 -18.21 11.97
N LEU A 122 -16.88 -19.32 12.10
CA LEU A 122 -17.14 -20.58 11.41
C LEU A 122 -17.39 -21.67 12.46
N LEU A 123 -18.08 -22.74 12.05
CA LEU A 123 -18.59 -23.73 13.01
C LEU A 123 -17.48 -24.47 13.76
N ASP A 124 -16.35 -24.72 13.08
CA ASP A 124 -15.25 -25.53 13.58
C ASP A 124 -13.91 -25.17 12.90
N GLU A 125 -12.83 -25.75 13.45
CA GLU A 125 -11.46 -25.58 12.98
C GLU A 125 -11.24 -26.04 11.53
N LEU A 126 -12.02 -27.01 11.05
CA LEU A 126 -11.87 -27.51 9.68
C LEU A 126 -12.33 -26.43 8.69
N GLN A 127 -13.47 -25.78 8.96
CA GLN A 127 -13.95 -24.67 8.15
C GLN A 127 -13.01 -23.45 8.21
N TRP A 128 -12.43 -23.16 9.37
CA TRP A 128 -11.42 -22.10 9.47
C TRP A 128 -10.23 -22.36 8.55
N LYS A 129 -9.69 -23.58 8.54
CA LYS A 129 -8.58 -23.94 7.62
C LYS A 129 -8.96 -23.81 6.15
N GLU A 130 -10.18 -24.18 5.78
CA GLU A 130 -10.68 -23.98 4.42
C GLU A 130 -10.74 -22.49 4.05
N TRP A 131 -11.22 -21.65 4.97
CA TRP A 131 -11.29 -20.21 4.76
C TRP A 131 -9.91 -19.55 4.70
N GLU A 132 -9.00 -19.94 5.58
CA GLU A 132 -7.62 -19.46 5.60
C GLU A 132 -6.89 -19.78 4.29
N VAL A 133 -7.05 -20.99 3.75
CA VAL A 133 -6.49 -21.34 2.43
C VAL A 133 -7.09 -20.47 1.32
N SER A 134 -8.40 -20.23 1.34
CA SER A 134 -9.03 -19.34 0.37
C SER A 134 -8.59 -17.88 0.52
N TYR A 135 -8.38 -17.41 1.75
CA TYR A 135 -7.91 -16.07 2.08
C TYR A 135 -6.44 -15.88 1.70
N GLU A 136 -5.60 -16.88 1.93
CA GLU A 136 -4.19 -16.89 1.52
C GLU A 136 -4.08 -16.73 0.00
N ASN A 137 -4.87 -17.48 -0.77
CA ASN A 137 -4.94 -17.35 -2.23
C ASN A 137 -5.31 -15.93 -2.67
N TYR A 138 -6.15 -15.23 -1.91
CA TYR A 138 -6.53 -13.85 -2.19
C TYR A 138 -5.40 -12.85 -1.89
N ILE A 139 -4.79 -12.92 -0.71
CA ILE A 139 -3.77 -11.93 -0.31
C ILE A 139 -2.44 -12.10 -1.04
N LEU A 140 -2.20 -13.28 -1.66
CA LEU A 140 -1.01 -13.59 -2.45
C LEU A 140 -1.21 -13.51 -3.98
N HIS A 141 -2.39 -13.07 -4.44
CA HIS A 141 -2.78 -13.02 -5.86
C HIS A 141 -2.04 -11.98 -6.75
#